data_AF-A0A2T2WJH4-F1
#
_entry.id   AF-A0A2T2WJH4-F1
#
_cell.length_a   1.000
_cell.length_b   1.000
_cell.length_c   1.000
_cell.angle_alpha   90.00
_cell.angle_beta   90.00
_cell.angle_gamma   90.00
#
_symmetry.space_group_name_H-M   'P 1'
#
loop_
_entity.id
_entity.type
_entity.pdbx_description
1 polymer ?
#
loop_
_entity_poly.entity_id
_entity_poly.type
_entity_poly.pdbx_seq_one_letter_code
_entity_poly.pdbx_strand_id
1 'polypeptide(L)'
;MQSEDWYAIPRDDGSLVIGSTWEENVSRAEATWSGVQQIGERVFPWFPALREAAWLNAWAGIRPVSGDELPYIGPLTNLPGLWVATGHGPIGVMLAPWTAHVIASFAKGHHDPQWEQFSPARAVTPRA
;
A
#
# COMPACT_ATOMS: atom_id res chain seq x y z
N MET A 1 11.63 11.03 -0.89
CA MET A 1 12.36 10.67 0.35
C MET A 1 12.70 9.19 0.28
N GLN A 2 13.97 8.79 0.18
CA GLN A 2 14.32 7.36 0.20
C GLN A 2 14.12 6.86 1.63
N SER A 3 13.10 6.04 1.88
CA SER A 3 13.00 5.33 3.15
C SER A 3 14.10 4.27 3.20
N GLU A 4 14.85 4.26 4.30
CA GLU A 4 15.76 3.17 4.69
C GLU A 4 15.00 1.86 4.94
N ASP A 5 13.67 1.94 4.99
CA ASP A 5 12.79 0.84 5.39
C ASP A 5 12.71 -0.23 4.31
N TRP A 6 13.33 -1.36 4.61
CA TRP A 6 13.07 -2.64 3.95
C TRP A 6 12.36 -3.57 4.94
N TYR A 7 11.66 -4.57 4.41
CA TYR A 7 11.03 -5.63 5.18
C TYR A 7 11.41 -6.98 4.58
N ALA A 8 11.39 -8.02 5.42
CA ALA A 8 11.51 -9.40 5.01
C ALA A 8 10.38 -10.21 5.67
N ILE A 9 9.54 -10.86 4.87
CA ILE A 9 8.37 -11.61 5.32
C ILE A 9 8.59 -13.08 4.99
N PRO A 10 8.84 -13.95 6.00
CA PRO A 10 8.96 -15.38 5.77
C PRO A 10 7.61 -15.96 5.38
N ARG A 11 7.65 -17.02 4.56
CA ARG A 11 6.49 -17.80 4.13
C ARG A 11 6.58 -19.22 4.66
N ASP A 12 5.44 -19.89 4.75
CA ASP A 12 5.34 -21.26 5.30
C ASP A 12 6.12 -22.30 4.47
N ASP A 13 6.37 -22.02 3.18
CA ASP A 13 7.17 -22.86 2.29
C ASP A 13 8.68 -22.63 2.41
N GLY A 14 9.11 -21.79 3.35
CA GLY A 14 10.51 -21.42 3.56
C GLY A 14 11.02 -20.32 2.63
N SER A 15 10.21 -19.82 1.70
CA SER A 15 10.57 -18.65 0.89
C SER A 15 10.52 -17.35 1.69
N LEU A 16 11.24 -16.33 1.22
CA LEU A 16 11.33 -15.02 1.85
C LEU A 16 10.94 -13.94 0.84
N VAL A 17 9.96 -13.12 1.18
CA VAL A 17 9.62 -11.92 0.40
C VAL A 17 10.35 -10.74 0.98
N ILE A 18 11.15 -10.06 0.16
CA ILE A 18 11.96 -8.92 0.59
C ILE A 18 11.59 -7.72 -0.26
N GLY A 19 11.35 -6.59 0.38
CA GLY A 19 10.99 -5.36 -0.31
C GLY A 19 11.23 -4.14 0.57
N SER A 20 10.94 -2.93 0.09
CA SER A 20 10.56 -2.65 -1.30
C SER A 20 11.17 -1.33 -1.76
N THR A 21 11.28 -1.17 -3.08
CA THR A 21 11.56 0.13 -3.68
C THR A 21 10.29 1.01 -3.71
N TRP A 22 10.50 2.31 -3.95
CA TRP A 22 9.43 3.29 -4.08
C TRP A 22 9.72 4.22 -5.26
N GLU A 23 8.75 4.34 -6.16
CA GLU A 23 8.78 5.23 -7.32
C GLU A 23 7.44 5.98 -7.39
N GLU A 24 7.50 7.28 -7.68
CA GLU A 24 6.34 8.16 -7.75
C GLU A 24 5.92 8.42 -9.21
N ASN A 25 4.65 8.75 -9.43
CA ASN A 25 4.11 9.13 -10.74
C ASN A 25 4.30 8.09 -11.86
N VAL A 26 4.23 6.81 -11.49
CA VAL A 26 4.34 5.69 -12.43
C VAL A 26 2.96 5.27 -12.98
N SER A 27 2.89 5.02 -14.29
CA SER A 27 1.69 4.49 -14.96
C SER A 27 1.76 2.98 -15.20
N ARG A 28 2.93 2.38 -14.99
CA ARG A 28 3.21 0.96 -15.15
C ARG A 28 4.20 0.53 -14.08
N ALA A 29 4.02 -0.68 -13.55
CA ALA A 29 4.96 -1.28 -12.62
C ALA A 29 5.73 -2.41 -13.32
N GLU A 30 7.05 -2.31 -13.32
CA GLU A 30 7.95 -3.35 -13.81
C GLU A 30 9.08 -3.55 -12.81
N ALA A 31 9.45 -4.82 -12.55
CA ALA A 31 10.61 -5.11 -11.76
C ALA A 31 11.87 -4.85 -12.60
N THR A 32 12.76 -4.00 -12.10
CA THR A 32 14.02 -3.66 -12.75
C THR A 32 15.19 -4.33 -12.03
N TRP A 33 16.26 -4.63 -12.77
CA TRP A 33 17.47 -5.17 -12.17
C TRP A 33 18.09 -4.19 -11.17
N SER A 34 18.06 -2.89 -11.47
CA SER A 34 18.51 -1.84 -10.54
C SER A 34 17.69 -1.83 -9.25
N GLY A 35 16.37 -2.04 -9.32
CA GLY A 35 15.52 -2.17 -8.14
C GLY A 35 15.86 -3.39 -7.28
N VAL A 36 16.15 -4.54 -7.93
CA VAL A 36 16.63 -5.75 -7.23
C VAL A 36 17.97 -5.50 -6.56
N GLN A 37 18.92 -4.85 -7.25
CA GLN A 37 20.22 -4.48 -6.68
C GLN A 37 20.08 -3.56 -5.47
N GLN A 38 19.21 -2.55 -5.56
CA GLN A 38 18.94 -1.63 -4.44
C GLN A 38 18.41 -2.36 -3.20
N ILE A 39 17.52 -3.34 -3.36
CA ILE A 39 17.05 -4.16 -2.24
C ILE A 39 18.21 -5.00 -1.67
N GLY A 40 19.02 -5.63 -2.53
CA GLY A 40 20.17 -6.44 -2.11
C GLY A 40 21.22 -5.63 -1.34
N GLU A 41 21.55 -4.43 -1.80
CA GLU A 41 22.49 -3.51 -1.13
C GLU A 41 22.05 -3.18 0.30
N ARG A 42 20.74 -3.06 0.53
CA ARG A 42 20.16 -2.76 1.86
C ARG A 42 20.11 -3.98 2.76
N VAL A 43 19.84 -5.17 2.21
CA VAL A 43 19.50 -6.37 2.99
C VAL A 43 20.72 -7.25 3.27
N PHE A 44 21.61 -7.43 2.30
CA PHE A 44 22.76 -8.32 2.42
C PHE A 44 23.80 -7.97 3.50
N PRO A 45 23.95 -6.71 3.95
CA PRO A 45 24.75 -6.39 5.13
C PRO A 45 24.20 -7.03 6.43
N TRP A 46 22.87 -7.16 6.53
CA TRP A 46 22.20 -7.71 7.71
C TRP A 46 22.05 -9.24 7.64
N PHE A 47 21.81 -9.78 6.45
CA PHE A 47 21.63 -11.21 6.22
C PHE A 47 22.56 -11.73 5.13
N PRO A 48 23.86 -11.91 5.43
CA PRO A 48 24.84 -12.28 4.40
C PRO A 48 24.54 -13.61 3.70
N ALA A 49 23.91 -14.56 4.41
CA ALA A 49 23.52 -15.87 3.87
C ALA A 49 22.55 -15.77 2.69
N LEU A 50 21.81 -14.67 2.55
CA LEU A 50 20.89 -14.48 1.43
C LEU A 50 21.60 -14.33 0.08
N ARG A 51 22.92 -14.04 0.06
CA ARG A 51 23.70 -14.01 -1.19
C ARG A 51 23.76 -15.38 -1.88
N GLU A 52 23.65 -16.45 -1.09
CA GLU A 52 23.68 -17.85 -1.56
C GLU A 52 22.28 -18.47 -1.65
N ALA A 53 21.22 -17.69 -1.37
CA ALA A 53 19.85 -18.18 -1.43
C ALA A 53 19.40 -18.41 -2.87
N ALA A 54 18.50 -19.39 -3.08
CA ALA A 54 17.90 -19.63 -4.38
C ALA A 54 17.05 -18.42 -4.80
N TRP A 55 17.33 -17.88 -5.99
CA TRP A 55 16.51 -16.84 -6.60
C TRP A 55 15.21 -17.43 -7.15
N LEU A 56 14.07 -16.83 -6.78
CA LEU A 56 12.76 -17.24 -7.27
C LEU A 56 12.24 -16.28 -8.36
N ASN A 57 11.93 -15.04 -8.00
CA ASN A 57 11.43 -14.02 -8.92
C ASN A 57 11.56 -12.60 -8.34
N ALA A 58 11.21 -11.61 -9.15
CA ALA A 58 10.92 -10.24 -8.73
C ALA A 58 9.64 -9.75 -9.41
N TRP A 59 8.91 -8.86 -8.74
CA TRP A 59 7.72 -8.22 -9.30
C TRP A 59 7.61 -6.77 -8.79
N ALA A 60 6.77 -5.99 -9.46
CA ALA A 60 6.43 -4.65 -9.05
C ALA A 60 4.91 -4.48 -9.06
N GLY A 61 4.40 -3.54 -8.25
CA GLY A 61 2.97 -3.22 -8.19
C GLY A 61 2.75 -1.74 -7.94
N ILE A 62 1.66 -1.20 -8.48
CA ILE A 62 1.24 0.19 -8.28
C ILE A 62 0.44 0.27 -6.98
N ARG A 63 0.85 1.16 -6.07
CA ARG A 63 0.14 1.43 -4.82
C ARG A 63 -0.79 2.63 -5.03
N PRO A 64 -2.11 2.51 -4.82
CA PRO A 64 -3.01 3.66 -4.89
C PRO A 64 -2.82 4.52 -3.65
N VAL A 65 -2.10 5.63 -3.78
CA VAL A 65 -1.83 6.58 -2.68
C VAL A 65 -2.65 7.84 -2.92
N SER A 66 -3.37 8.29 -1.90
CA SER A 66 -4.08 9.58 -1.90
C SER A 66 -3.11 10.75 -1.67
N GLY A 67 -3.53 11.97 -2.00
CA GLY A 67 -2.67 13.16 -1.89
C GLY A 67 -2.23 13.51 -0.47
N ASP A 68 -2.93 13.02 0.55
CA ASP A 68 -2.67 13.22 1.98
C ASP A 68 -2.32 11.91 2.73
N GLU A 69 -2.07 10.82 1.98
CA GLU A 69 -1.70 9.49 2.50
C GLU A 69 -2.78 8.78 3.34
N LEU A 70 -4.00 9.34 3.42
CA LEU A 70 -5.16 8.70 4.05
C LEU A 70 -6.11 8.11 2.98
N PRO A 71 -6.70 6.93 3.17
CA PRO A 71 -7.63 6.40 2.17
C PRO A 71 -8.89 7.27 2.04
N TYR A 72 -9.51 7.25 0.86
CA TYR A 72 -10.85 7.78 0.63
C TYR A 72 -11.86 6.65 0.84
N ILE A 73 -12.69 6.77 1.89
CA ILE A 73 -13.65 5.74 2.30
C ILE A 73 -14.99 6.41 2.61
N GLY A 74 -16.04 6.00 1.92
CA GLY A 74 -17.41 6.44 2.18
C GLY A 74 -18.13 7.05 0.96
N PRO A 75 -19.24 7.77 1.18
CA PRO A 75 -20.12 8.27 0.12
C PRO A 75 -19.55 9.46 -0.64
N LEU A 76 -19.91 9.54 -1.92
CA LEU A 76 -19.78 10.75 -2.71
C LEU A 76 -21.03 11.63 -2.55
N THR A 77 -20.85 12.82 -2.02
CA THR A 77 -21.95 13.74 -1.66
C THR A 77 -22.80 14.17 -2.86
N ASN A 78 -22.22 14.22 -4.05
CA ASN A 78 -22.87 14.59 -5.30
C ASN A 78 -23.50 13.41 -6.05
N LEU A 79 -23.30 12.15 -5.60
CA LEU A 79 -23.78 10.95 -6.27
C LEU A 79 -24.37 9.96 -5.24
N PRO A 80 -25.66 10.12 -4.89
CA PRO A 80 -26.31 9.26 -3.91
C PRO A 80 -26.23 7.77 -4.29
N GLY A 81 -25.86 6.93 -3.32
CA GLY A 81 -25.70 5.48 -3.54
C GLY A 81 -24.34 5.05 -4.11
N LEU A 82 -23.44 6.00 -4.42
CA LEU A 82 -22.06 5.70 -4.82
C LEU A 82 -21.11 5.85 -3.62
N TRP A 83 -20.35 4.79 -3.32
CA TRP A 83 -19.30 4.79 -2.30
C TRP A 83 -17.93 4.53 -2.93
N VAL A 84 -16.89 5.06 -2.30
CA VAL A 84 -15.49 4.88 -2.69
C VAL A 84 -14.74 4.21 -1.54
N ALA A 85 -13.78 3.35 -1.88
CA ALA A 85 -12.83 2.74 -0.95
C ALA A 85 -11.48 2.55 -1.67
N THR A 86 -10.62 3.57 -1.64
CA THR A 86 -9.32 3.57 -2.35
C THR A 86 -8.29 4.42 -1.62
N GLY A 87 -7.06 4.51 -2.15
CA GLY A 87 -6.03 5.40 -1.63
C GLY A 87 -5.27 4.86 -0.41
N HIS A 88 -5.40 3.56 -0.11
CA HIS A 88 -4.77 2.94 1.08
C HIS A 88 -3.26 2.79 1.03
N GLY A 89 -2.61 3.07 -0.10
CA GLY A 89 -1.17 2.96 -0.28
C GLY A 89 -0.62 1.59 0.14
N PRO A 90 0.48 1.51 0.92
CA PRO A 90 1.10 0.26 1.31
C PRO A 90 0.34 -0.52 2.40
N ILE A 91 -0.66 0.08 3.04
CA ILE A 91 -1.36 -0.50 4.21
C ILE A 91 -2.75 -1.06 3.86
N GLY A 92 -3.09 -1.17 2.57
CA GLY A 92 -4.41 -1.63 2.12
C GLY A 92 -4.83 -3.00 2.64
N VAL A 93 -3.92 -3.98 2.69
CA VAL A 93 -4.22 -5.31 3.25
C VAL A 93 -4.55 -5.23 4.74
N MET A 94 -3.80 -4.42 5.50
CA MET A 94 -4.01 -4.23 6.93
C MET A 94 -5.35 -3.55 7.23
N LEU A 95 -5.71 -2.53 6.43
CA LEU A 95 -6.94 -1.76 6.61
C LEU A 95 -8.18 -2.35 5.93
N ALA A 96 -8.04 -3.42 5.13
CA ALA A 96 -9.14 -4.01 4.39
C ALA A 96 -10.34 -4.41 5.27
N PRO A 97 -10.17 -5.06 6.45
CA PRO A 97 -11.30 -5.45 7.30
C PRO A 97 -12.10 -4.25 7.81
N TRP A 98 -11.40 -3.20 8.27
CA TRP A 98 -12.05 -1.98 8.77
C TRP A 98 -12.72 -1.20 7.63
N THR A 99 -12.07 -1.11 6.47
CA THR A 99 -12.65 -0.50 5.26
C THR A 99 -13.95 -1.20 4.86
N ALA A 100 -13.96 -2.53 4.86
CA ALA A 100 -15.16 -3.32 4.56
C ALA A 100 -16.27 -3.09 5.58
N HIS A 101 -15.93 -2.97 6.87
CA HIS A 101 -16.88 -2.63 7.93
C HIS A 101 -17.57 -1.28 7.69
N VAL A 102 -16.80 -0.23 7.37
CA VAL A 102 -17.33 1.11 7.10
C VAL A 102 -18.28 1.11 5.89
N ILE A 103 -17.87 0.50 4.77
CA ILE A 103 -18.71 0.42 3.56
C ILE A 103 -19.98 -0.40 3.81
N ALA A 104 -19.88 -1.52 4.53
CA ALA A 104 -21.05 -2.32 4.89
C ALA A 104 -22.02 -1.56 5.82
N SER A 105 -21.52 -0.70 6.70
CA SER A 105 -22.36 0.14 7.56
C SER A 105 -23.17 1.12 6.72
N PHE A 106 -22.57 1.80 5.73
CA PHE A 106 -23.30 2.67 4.81
C PHE A 106 -24.38 1.92 4.03
N ALA A 107 -24.09 0.71 3.56
CA ALA A 107 -25.06 -0.13 2.86
C ALA A 107 -26.27 -0.52 3.73
N LYS A 108 -26.08 -0.58 5.06
CA LYS A 108 -27.14 -0.87 6.03
C LYS A 108 -27.83 0.39 6.56
N GLY A 109 -27.49 1.58 6.06
CA GLY A 109 -28.05 2.85 6.55
C GLY A 109 -27.50 3.32 7.90
N HIS A 110 -26.34 2.81 8.33
CA HIS A 110 -25.65 3.22 9.55
C HIS A 110 -24.28 3.83 9.20
N HIS A 111 -23.62 4.49 10.15
CA HIS A 111 -22.25 5.00 9.93
C HIS A 111 -21.42 4.92 11.22
N ASP A 112 -20.15 4.53 11.06
CA ASP A 112 -19.13 4.59 12.12
C ASP A 112 -18.51 5.99 12.15
N PRO A 113 -18.69 6.81 13.19
CA PRO A 113 -18.16 8.18 13.24
C PRO A 113 -16.68 8.33 12.89
N GLN A 114 -15.87 7.27 13.04
CA GLN A 114 -14.45 7.29 12.68
C GLN A 114 -14.20 7.43 11.17
N TRP A 115 -15.21 7.25 10.31
CA TRP A 115 -15.07 7.37 8.86
C TRP A 115 -14.83 8.81 8.39
N GLU A 116 -15.24 9.83 9.17
CA GLU A 116 -15.30 11.23 8.71
C GLU A 116 -13.94 11.77 8.23
N GLN A 117 -12.86 11.43 8.92
CA GLN A 117 -11.49 11.82 8.53
C GLN A 117 -11.02 11.16 7.22
N PHE A 118 -11.71 10.11 6.77
CA PHE A 118 -11.45 9.40 5.52
C PHE A 118 -12.47 9.75 4.43
N SER A 119 -13.38 10.69 4.70
CA SER A 119 -14.39 11.12 3.75
C SER A 119 -13.77 11.49 2.40
N PRO A 120 -14.36 11.04 1.26
CA PRO A 120 -13.97 11.50 -0.07
C PRO A 120 -14.10 13.02 -0.27
N ALA A 121 -14.93 13.68 0.55
CA ALA A 121 -15.16 15.12 0.48
C ALA A 121 -14.23 15.96 1.39
N ARG A 122 -13.29 15.32 2.10
CA ARG A 122 -12.37 16.04 2.99
C ARG A 122 -11.42 16.95 2.19
N ALA A 123 -10.96 18.03 2.82
CA ALA A 123 -9.94 18.89 2.23
C ALA A 123 -8.60 18.14 2.18
N VAL A 124 -8.00 18.06 0.99
CA VAL A 124 -6.68 17.45 0.77
C VAL A 124 -5.72 18.59 0.45
N THR A 125 -4.67 18.74 1.24
CA THR A 125 -3.52 19.58 0.87
C THR A 125 -2.47 18.67 0.24
N PRO A 126 -2.18 18.79 -1.07
CA PRO A 126 -1.15 17.98 -1.70
C PRO A 126 0.19 18.20 -1.02
N ARG A 127 0.99 17.14 -0.89
CA ARG A 127 2.40 17.28 -0.55
C ARG A 127 3.10 18.11 -1.66
N ALA A 128 3.90 19.09 -1.23
CA ALA A 128 4.73 19.91 -2.12
C ALA A 128 5.91 19.12 -2.70
#